data_AF-A0A968UEC7-F1
#
_entry.id   AF-A0A968UEC7-F1
#
_cell.length_a   1.000
_cell.length_b   1.000
_cell.length_c   1.000
_cell.angle_alpha   90.00
_cell.angle_beta   90.00
_cell.angle_gamma   90.00
#
_symmetry.space_group_name_H-M   'P 1'
#
loop_
_entity.id
_entity.type
_entity.pdbx_description
1 polymer ?
#
loop_
_entity_poly.entity_id
_entity_poly.type
_entity_poly.pdbx_seq_one_letter_code
_entity_poly.pdbx_strand_id
1 'polypeptide(L)' 'MPTDNPKICTYVTPDLKERLEKLAQDEQRTLSNLLAYLLTEALERRGR' A
#
# COMPACT_ATOMS: atom_id res chain seq x y z
N MET A 1 14.39 -0.53 -17.33
CA MET A 1 13.26 -1.09 -18.07
C MET A 1 11.99 -0.52 -17.47
N PRO A 2 11.03 0.03 -18.25
CA PRO A 2 9.74 0.38 -17.69
C PRO A 2 9.05 -0.93 -17.29
N THR A 3 8.83 -1.12 -16.00
CA THR A 3 7.98 -2.21 -15.51
C THR A 3 6.54 -1.86 -15.86
N ASP A 4 5.89 -2.69 -16.68
CA ASP A 4 4.48 -2.56 -17.09
C ASP A 4 3.50 -2.81 -15.93
N ASN A 5 3.94 -2.62 -14.69
CA ASN A 5 3.12 -2.87 -13.52
C ASN A 5 2.03 -1.80 -13.43
N PRO A 6 0.74 -2.21 -13.32
CA PRO A 6 -0.34 -1.27 -13.13
C PRO A 6 -0.11 -0.45 -11.87
N LYS A 7 -0.09 0.88 -12.03
CA LYS A 7 0.06 1.83 -10.93
C LYS A 7 -1.31 2.24 -10.44
N ILE A 8 -1.56 2.05 -9.14
CA ILE A 8 -2.79 2.51 -8.50
C ILE A 8 -2.48 3.84 -7.81
N CYS A 9 -3.04 4.92 -8.33
CA CYS A 9 -3.02 6.22 -7.68
C CYS A 9 -4.36 6.44 -6.97
N THR A 10 -4.32 6.65 -5.66
CA THR A 10 -5.52 6.97 -4.88
C THR A 10 -5.28 8.23 -4.06
N TYR A 11 -6.34 9.00 -3.87
CA TYR A 11 -6.30 10.12 -2.94
C TYR A 11 -6.59 9.62 -1.53
N VAL A 12 -5.73 9.98 -0.60
CA VAL A 12 -5.89 9.72 0.84
C VAL A 12 -5.74 11.02 1.60
N THR A 13 -6.40 11.12 2.75
CA THR A 13 -6.24 12.28 3.63
C THR A 13 -4.80 12.36 4.15
N PRO A 14 -4.29 13.57 4.45
CA PRO A 14 -2.92 13.73 4.97
C PRO A 14 -2.65 12.93 6.26
N ASP A 15 -3.62 12.91 7.19
CA ASP A 15 -3.54 12.13 8.43
C ASP A 15 -3.38 10.62 8.15
N LEU A 16 -4.20 10.08 7.25
CA LEU A 16 -4.13 8.68 6.88
C LEU A 16 -2.80 8.35 6.20
N LYS A 17 -2.29 9.24 5.33
CA LYS A 17 -0.98 9.08 4.70
C LYS A 17 0.12 8.99 5.76
N GLU A 18 0.13 9.90 6.73
CA GLU A 18 1.16 9.92 7.78
C GLU A 18 1.14 8.65 8.63
N ARG A 19 -0.05 8.14 8.95
CA ARG A 19 -0.22 6.86 9.67
C ARG A 19 0.30 5.67 8.87
N LEU A 20 0.02 5.64 7.57
CA LEU A 20 0.53 4.59 6.67
C LEU A 20 2.05 4.67 6.50
N GLU A 21 2.62 5.87 6.44
CA GLU A 21 4.08 6.07 6.38
C GLU A 21 4.77 5.59 7.65
N LYS A 22 4.23 5.89 8.84
CA LYS A 22 4.73 5.37 10.11
C LYS A 22 4.66 3.84 10.15
N LEU A 23 3.52 3.27 9.79
CA LEU A 23 3.37 1.80 9.74
C LEU A 23 4.38 1.15 8.79
N ALA A 24 4.62 1.75 7.62
CA ALA A 24 5.60 1.25 6.68
C ALA A 24 7.02 1.28 7.27
N GLN A 25 7.37 2.35 8.01
CA GLN A 25 8.65 2.47 8.69
C GLN A 25 8.82 1.43 9.80
N ASP A 26 7.80 1.22 10.65
CA ASP A 26 7.80 0.21 11.70
C ASP A 26 8.02 -1.20 11.13
N GLU A 27 7.43 -1.51 9.97
CA GLU A 27 7.61 -2.79 9.28
C GLU A 27 8.87 -2.87 8.40
N GLN A 28 9.72 -1.83 8.39
CA GLN A 28 10.90 -1.71 7.51
C GLN A 28 10.57 -1.89 6.01
N ARG A 29 9.41 -1.40 5.58
CA ARG A 29 8.91 -1.47 4.19
C ARG A 29 8.79 -0.08 3.58
N THR A 30 8.77 -0.03 2.26
CA THR A 30 8.32 1.19 1.55
C THR A 30 6.80 1.30 1.63
N LEU A 31 6.29 2.54 1.61
CA LEU A 31 4.84 2.80 1.60
C LEU A 31 4.13 2.04 0.46
N SER A 32 4.72 2.00 -0.73
CA SER A 32 4.17 1.29 -1.88
C SER A 32 4.06 -0.22 -1.66
N ASN A 33 5.08 -0.84 -1.04
CA ASN A 33 5.06 -2.28 -0.75
C ASN A 33 4.05 -2.62 0.35
N LEU A 34 3.94 -1.77 1.38
CA LEU A 34 2.91 -1.91 2.41
C LEU A 34 1.50 -1.86 1.80
N LEU A 35 1.24 -0.88 0.95
CA LEU A 35 -0.07 -0.73 0.30
C LEU A 35 -0.40 -1.94 -0.59
N ALA A 36 0.58 -2.44 -1.36
CA ALA A 36 0.40 -3.64 -2.16
C ALA A 36 0.05 -4.85 -1.28
N TYR A 37 0.78 -5.06 -0.17
CA TYR A 37 0.53 -6.13 0.78
C TYR A 37 -0.89 -6.04 1.39
N LEU A 38 -1.29 -4.86 1.86
CA LEU A 38 -2.61 -4.64 2.45
C LEU A 38 -3.75 -4.85 1.44
N LEU A 39 -3.54 -4.44 0.18
CA LEU A 39 -4.51 -4.66 -0.89
C LEU A 39 -4.65 -6.15 -1.21
N THR A 40 -3.54 -6.90 -1.30
CA THR A 40 -3.57 -8.35 -1.49
C THR A 40 -4.28 -9.05 -0.34
N GLU A 41 -3.91 -8.74 0.90
CA GLU A 41 -4.54 -9.33 2.09
C GLU A 41 -6.05 -9.02 2.15
N ALA A 42 -6.46 -7.81 1.74
CA ALA A 42 -7.87 -7.43 1.69
C ALA A 42 -8.66 -8.18 0.60
N LEU A 43 -8.03 -8.51 -0.53
CA LEU A 43 -8.64 -9.32 -1.59
C LEU A 43 -8.79 -10.78 -1.14
N GLU A 44 -7.74 -11.35 -0.55
CA GLU A 44 -7.76 -12.72 -0.01
C GLU A 44 -8.83 -12.88 1.06
N ARG A 45 -8.95 -11.92 1.99
CA ARG A 45 -10.02 -11.89 3.01
C ARG A 45 -11.42 -11.77 2.43
N ARG A 46 -11.57 -11.12 1.27
CA ARG A 46 -12.85 -11.04 0.55
C ARG A 46 -13.17 -12.30 -0.26
N GLY A 47 -12.26 -13.28 -0.31
CA GLY A 47 -12.41 -14.50 -1.10
C GLY A 47 -12.39 -14.24 -2.61
N ARG A 48 -11.68 -13.20 -3.05
CA ARG A 48 -11.45 -12.90 -4.47
C ARG A 48 -10.07 -13.31 -4.92
#